data_AF-L1Q8R2-F1
#
_entry.id   AF-L1Q8R2-F1
#
_cell.length_a   1.000
_cell.length_b   1.000
_cell.length_c   1.000
_cell.angle_alpha   90.00
_cell.angle_beta   90.00
_cell.angle_gamma   90.00
#
_symmetry.space_group_name_H-M   'P 1'
#
loop_
_entity.id
_entity.type
_entity.pdbx_description
1 polymer ?
#
loop_
_entity_poly.entity_id
_entity_poly.type
_entity_poly.pdbx_seq_one_letter_code
_entity_poly.pdbx_strand_id
1 'polypeptide(L)'
;MGVFDFFRKKKENRVEEEINDILEVKEIDEFDVVENENNNEEFNYNFIVSNEEEYHNKENLTKEEINRLIVSEILKVVDKSTAFNSMEIAALEAAKTIGIENIDDLTVYLHERIAKPHFMNGRYDGLGEWRMAIENAVLTILYAFKQYGVDELLKIANECNNNSIKCVNLLCKLAENNIETEKIVDSIIYIMKNYKEEFVVKTLNFLSQVKGNDKIIKVLQVYNKKYIYDKNIEGAYDTTLNLINVTGTFTKEQLVFLKAIALSDNKIKSTLILRNEDGNVDLSGVTEELRLKAALTFYSLHNKDEQINAKLMYLRDNSLDLDLRKYLNDILK
;
A
#
# COMPACT_ATOMS: atom_id res chain seq x y z
N MET A 1 17.04 0.66 32.05
CA MET A 1 15.65 0.69 31.58
C MET A 1 15.03 1.98 32.06
N GLY A 2 14.99 2.98 31.19
CA GLY A 2 14.68 4.36 31.56
C GLY A 2 13.18 4.65 31.46
N VAL A 3 12.73 5.69 32.17
CA VAL A 3 11.34 6.20 32.14
C VAL A 3 10.83 6.46 30.71
N PHE A 4 11.73 6.75 29.75
CA PHE A 4 11.43 6.89 28.32
C PHE A 4 10.96 5.58 27.65
N ASP A 5 11.52 4.43 28.03
CA ASP A 5 11.08 3.11 27.52
C ASP A 5 9.64 2.80 27.99
N PHE A 6 9.30 3.24 29.20
CA PHE A 6 7.97 3.05 29.78
C PHE A 6 6.89 3.87 29.07
N PHE A 7 7.20 5.13 28.70
CA PHE A 7 6.28 5.98 27.94
C PHE A 7 6.11 5.52 26.49
N ARG A 8 7.14 4.94 25.86
CA ARG A 8 7.03 4.35 24.52
C ARG A 8 6.15 3.10 24.54
N LYS A 9 6.41 2.19 25.49
CA LYS A 9 5.65 0.94 25.64
C LYS A 9 4.17 1.16 25.98
N LYS A 10 3.86 2.17 26.81
CA LYS A 10 2.46 2.54 27.11
C LYS A 10 1.71 3.13 25.91
N LYS A 11 2.41 3.68 24.92
CA LYS A 11 1.81 4.32 23.74
C LYS A 11 1.61 3.36 22.57
N GLU A 12 2.54 2.44 22.35
CA GLU A 12 2.37 1.34 21.39
C GLU A 12 1.12 0.52 21.76
N ASN A 13 0.95 0.22 23.05
CA ASN A 13 -0.27 -0.44 23.56
C ASN A 13 -1.57 0.35 23.28
N ARG A 14 -1.53 1.69 23.28
CA ARG A 14 -2.74 2.52 23.05
C ARG A 14 -3.19 2.52 21.59
N VAL A 15 -2.25 2.46 20.65
CA VAL A 15 -2.58 2.32 19.22
C VAL A 15 -3.22 0.96 18.97
N GLU A 16 -2.66 -0.09 19.58
CA GLU A 16 -3.20 -1.44 19.47
C GLU A 16 -4.60 -1.54 20.09
N GLU A 17 -4.83 -0.94 21.26
CA GLU A 17 -6.16 -0.81 21.88
C GLU A 17 -7.17 -0.10 20.96
N GLU A 18 -6.81 1.08 20.41
CA GLU A 18 -7.69 1.83 19.50
C GLU A 18 -7.95 1.07 18.17
N ILE A 19 -6.98 0.31 17.65
CA ILE A 19 -7.16 -0.56 16.48
C ILE A 19 -8.06 -1.76 16.81
N ASN A 20 -7.92 -2.36 17.99
CA ASN A 20 -8.78 -3.45 18.45
C ASN A 20 -10.24 -3.00 18.60
N ASP A 21 -10.46 -1.79 19.10
CA ASP A 21 -11.79 -1.20 19.20
C ASP A 21 -12.42 -0.98 17.81
N ILE A 22 -11.62 -0.61 16.80
CA ILE A 22 -12.09 -0.47 15.40
C ILE A 22 -12.53 -1.83 14.81
N LEU A 23 -11.88 -2.92 15.21
CA LEU A 23 -12.13 -4.25 14.68
C LEU A 23 -13.32 -5.00 15.33
N GLU A 24 -13.94 -4.45 16.38
CA GLU A 24 -15.05 -5.06 17.16
C GLU A 24 -15.03 -6.61 17.17
N VAL A 25 -14.08 -7.18 17.93
CA VAL A 25 -13.96 -8.59 18.35
C VAL A 25 -14.57 -9.63 17.38
N LYS A 26 -13.78 -10.03 16.39
CA LYS A 26 -13.74 -11.44 15.97
C LYS A 26 -12.31 -11.93 16.13
N GLU A 27 -12.14 -12.90 17.01
CA GLU A 27 -10.96 -13.75 17.04
C GLU A 27 -10.81 -14.34 15.63
N ILE A 28 -9.83 -13.84 14.89
CA ILE A 28 -9.32 -14.48 13.68
C ILE A 28 -8.20 -15.38 14.18
N ASP A 29 -8.30 -16.68 13.88
CA ASP A 29 -7.36 -17.71 14.33
C ASP A 29 -5.91 -17.27 14.06
N GLU A 30 -5.09 -17.31 15.11
CA GLU A 30 -3.68 -16.93 15.10
C GLU A 30 -2.91 -17.78 14.08
N PHE A 31 -2.36 -17.15 13.04
CA PHE A 31 -1.39 -17.76 12.14
C PHE A 31 0.01 -17.19 12.44
N ASP A 32 0.87 -18.05 12.99
CA ASP A 32 2.26 -17.76 13.36
C ASP A 32 3.12 -17.35 12.15
N VAL A 33 3.96 -16.32 12.33
CA VAL A 33 4.82 -15.74 11.28
C VAL A 33 6.31 -15.97 11.59
N VAL A 34 7.08 -16.37 10.58
CA VAL A 34 8.55 -16.49 10.60
C VAL A 34 9.18 -15.37 9.77
N GLU A 35 10.20 -14.71 10.33
CA GLU A 35 10.91 -13.57 9.74
C GLU A 35 11.72 -13.93 8.48
N ASN A 36 11.72 -13.05 7.47
CA ASN A 36 12.88 -12.84 6.57
C ASN A 36 12.81 -11.50 5.81
N GLU A 37 13.97 -10.86 5.66
CA GLU A 37 14.19 -9.59 4.95
C GLU A 37 14.73 -9.81 3.53
N ASN A 38 14.28 -9.02 2.56
CA ASN A 38 15.13 -8.11 1.77
C ASN A 38 14.45 -7.53 0.52
N ASN A 39 14.32 -6.20 0.49
CA ASN A 39 14.32 -5.26 -0.65
C ASN A 39 13.49 -5.57 -1.91
N ASN A 40 12.49 -4.71 -2.16
CA ASN A 40 11.69 -4.68 -3.39
C ASN A 40 11.83 -3.32 -4.09
N GLU A 41 12.13 -3.35 -5.39
CA GLU A 41 11.68 -2.33 -6.32
C GLU A 41 10.16 -2.49 -6.55
N GLU A 42 9.42 -1.39 -6.51
CA GLU A 42 7.96 -1.37 -6.64
C GLU A 42 7.52 -1.66 -8.08
N PHE A 43 7.00 -2.87 -8.32
CA PHE A 43 6.15 -3.14 -9.47
C PHE A 43 4.75 -2.59 -9.20
N ASN A 44 4.35 -1.55 -9.94
CA ASN A 44 3.01 -0.97 -9.85
C ASN A 44 2.05 -1.74 -10.78
N TYR A 45 1.18 -2.56 -10.18
CA TYR A 45 0.11 -3.27 -10.89
C TYR A 45 -1.03 -2.29 -11.21
N ASN A 46 -1.56 -2.22 -12.43
CA ASN A 46 -2.66 -1.31 -12.83
C ASN A 46 -3.87 -2.07 -13.41
N PHE A 47 -4.40 -3.06 -12.70
CA PHE A 47 -5.45 -3.96 -13.22
C PHE A 47 -6.84 -3.33 -13.33
N ILE A 48 -7.62 -3.77 -14.32
CA ILE A 48 -9.01 -3.39 -14.57
C ILE A 48 -9.88 -4.65 -14.39
N VAL A 49 -10.77 -4.64 -13.39
CA VAL A 49 -11.60 -5.81 -13.09
C VAL A 49 -12.91 -5.78 -13.91
N SER A 50 -13.11 -6.76 -14.79
CA SER A 50 -14.39 -6.99 -15.50
C SER A 50 -15.18 -8.16 -14.88
N ASN A 51 -16.48 -8.03 -14.66
CA ASN A 51 -17.31 -9.06 -13.98
C ASN A 51 -17.90 -10.15 -14.90
N GLU A 52 -18.21 -11.28 -14.26
CA GLU A 52 -18.91 -12.51 -14.73
C GLU A 52 -18.14 -13.50 -15.61
N GLU A 53 -17.39 -14.45 -15.01
CA GLU A 53 -16.95 -15.68 -15.71
C GLU A 53 -16.84 -16.88 -14.75
N GLU A 54 -17.16 -18.08 -15.25
CA GLU A 54 -17.06 -19.37 -14.52
C GLU A 54 -15.59 -19.82 -14.45
N TYR A 55 -15.08 -20.06 -13.23
CA TYR A 55 -13.70 -20.50 -12.96
C TYR A 55 -13.65 -21.99 -12.57
N HIS A 56 -14.35 -22.86 -13.28
CA HIS A 56 -14.32 -24.30 -13.01
C HIS A 56 -13.49 -25.04 -14.06
N ASN A 57 -12.50 -25.79 -13.60
CA ASN A 57 -11.81 -26.75 -14.45
C ASN A 57 -12.73 -27.97 -14.61
N LYS A 58 -13.13 -28.27 -15.85
CA LYS A 58 -14.08 -29.36 -16.17
C LYS A 58 -13.39 -30.70 -16.42
N GLU A 59 -12.05 -30.75 -16.34
CA GLU A 59 -11.25 -31.94 -16.59
C GLU A 59 -10.92 -32.68 -15.28
N ASN A 60 -11.15 -34.00 -15.25
CA ASN A 60 -10.71 -34.86 -14.16
C ASN A 60 -9.21 -35.17 -14.32
N LEU A 61 -8.36 -34.25 -13.91
CA LEU A 61 -6.90 -34.36 -13.99
C LEU A 61 -6.31 -35.01 -12.73
N THR A 62 -5.20 -35.72 -12.90
CA THR A 62 -4.37 -36.18 -11.78
C THR A 62 -3.55 -35.02 -11.20
N LYS A 63 -3.03 -35.18 -9.97
CA LYS A 63 -2.20 -34.14 -9.33
C LYS A 63 -0.95 -33.76 -10.14
N GLU A 64 -0.33 -34.74 -10.82
CA GLU A 64 0.82 -34.46 -11.70
C GLU A 64 0.41 -33.67 -12.95
N GLU A 65 -0.78 -33.93 -13.49
CA GLU A 65 -1.30 -33.19 -14.65
C GLU A 65 -1.70 -31.77 -14.25
N ILE A 66 -2.30 -31.58 -13.07
CA ILE A 66 -2.59 -30.26 -12.49
C ILE A 66 -1.29 -29.46 -12.32
N ASN A 67 -0.23 -30.06 -11.75
CA ASN A 67 1.05 -29.38 -11.60
C ASN A 67 1.66 -28.95 -12.95
N ARG A 68 1.60 -29.82 -13.97
CA ARG A 68 2.08 -29.48 -15.32
C ARG A 68 1.25 -28.35 -15.95
N LEU A 69 -0.06 -28.39 -15.74
CA LEU A 69 -0.99 -27.36 -16.21
C LEU A 69 -0.66 -26.01 -15.53
N ILE A 70 -0.54 -25.97 -14.21
CA ILE A 70 -0.21 -24.75 -13.46
C ILE A 70 1.12 -24.16 -13.94
N VAL A 71 2.18 -24.97 -14.04
CA VAL A 71 3.49 -24.51 -14.54
C VAL A 71 3.37 -23.95 -15.96
N SER A 72 2.62 -24.62 -16.84
CA SER A 72 2.37 -24.12 -18.20
C SER A 72 1.69 -22.75 -18.18
N GLU A 73 0.63 -22.58 -17.37
CA GLU A 73 -0.10 -21.33 -17.30
C GLU A 73 0.74 -20.19 -16.69
N ILE A 74 1.53 -20.45 -15.65
CA ILE A 74 2.48 -19.48 -15.09
C ILE A 74 3.47 -19.02 -16.17
N LEU A 75 4.05 -19.94 -16.94
CA LEU A 75 5.01 -19.60 -18.01
C LEU A 75 4.37 -18.77 -19.13
N LYS A 76 3.09 -19.02 -19.46
CA LYS A 76 2.36 -18.18 -20.43
C LYS A 76 2.21 -16.75 -19.91
N VAL A 77 1.85 -16.57 -18.64
CA VAL A 77 1.71 -15.24 -18.03
C VAL A 77 3.05 -14.51 -18.00
N VAL A 78 4.14 -15.21 -17.64
CA VAL A 78 5.51 -14.65 -17.67
C VAL A 78 5.88 -14.18 -19.09
N ASP A 79 5.59 -14.97 -20.13
CA ASP A 79 5.87 -14.58 -21.52
C ASP A 79 5.17 -13.27 -21.93
N LYS A 80 3.96 -13.04 -21.41
CA LYS A 80 3.13 -11.86 -21.72
C LYS A 80 3.39 -10.64 -20.85
N SER A 81 4.28 -10.72 -19.87
CA SER A 81 4.53 -9.64 -18.89
C SER A 81 5.28 -8.42 -19.44
N THR A 82 5.67 -8.42 -20.72
CA THR A 82 6.26 -7.24 -21.39
C THR A 82 5.25 -6.13 -21.69
N ALA A 83 3.95 -6.45 -21.71
CA ALA A 83 2.88 -5.45 -21.82
C ALA A 83 1.76 -5.74 -20.81
N PHE A 84 1.31 -4.68 -20.14
CA PHE A 84 0.36 -4.76 -19.03
C PHE A 84 -0.95 -5.47 -19.43
N ASN A 85 -1.62 -4.99 -20.49
CA ASN A 85 -2.89 -5.55 -20.95
C ASN A 85 -2.77 -7.02 -21.38
N SER A 86 -1.63 -7.45 -21.95
CA SER A 86 -1.46 -8.84 -22.34
C SER A 86 -1.22 -9.77 -21.17
N MET A 87 -0.59 -9.28 -20.10
CA MET A 87 -0.39 -10.04 -18.87
C MET A 87 -1.71 -10.29 -18.15
N GLU A 88 -2.57 -9.27 -18.09
CA GLU A 88 -3.89 -9.36 -17.46
C GLU A 88 -4.80 -10.38 -18.17
N ILE A 89 -4.85 -10.32 -19.51
CA ILE A 89 -5.61 -11.28 -20.31
C ILE A 89 -5.08 -12.71 -20.09
N ALA A 90 -3.75 -12.89 -20.12
CA ALA A 90 -3.14 -14.20 -19.92
C ALA A 90 -3.41 -14.76 -18.51
N ALA A 91 -3.42 -13.90 -17.49
CA ALA A 91 -3.72 -14.31 -16.13
C ALA A 91 -5.19 -14.71 -15.93
N LEU A 92 -6.11 -14.01 -16.60
CA LEU A 92 -7.53 -14.37 -16.64
C LEU A 92 -7.74 -15.74 -17.32
N GLU A 93 -7.09 -15.97 -18.46
CA GLU A 93 -7.12 -17.28 -19.15
C GLU A 93 -6.52 -18.40 -18.29
N ALA A 94 -5.40 -18.12 -17.62
CA ALA A 94 -4.77 -19.03 -16.67
C ALA A 94 -5.70 -19.38 -15.51
N ALA A 95 -6.34 -18.38 -14.88
CA ALA A 95 -7.27 -18.60 -13.78
C ALA A 95 -8.46 -19.49 -14.18
N LYS A 96 -9.04 -19.28 -15.38
CA LYS A 96 -10.11 -20.15 -15.92
C LYS A 96 -9.63 -21.58 -16.14
N THR A 97 -8.41 -21.73 -16.68
CA THR A 97 -7.84 -23.03 -17.05
C THR A 97 -7.45 -23.84 -15.82
N ILE A 98 -6.87 -23.18 -14.80
CA ILE A 98 -6.52 -23.80 -13.52
C ILE A 98 -7.78 -24.17 -12.75
N GLY A 99 -8.75 -23.25 -12.66
CA GLY A 99 -9.99 -23.41 -11.93
C GLY A 99 -9.84 -23.25 -10.42
N ILE A 100 -10.91 -22.83 -9.75
CA ILE A 100 -10.93 -22.54 -8.30
C ILE A 100 -10.54 -23.75 -7.44
N GLU A 101 -10.82 -24.96 -7.93
CA GLU A 101 -10.53 -26.22 -7.23
C GLU A 101 -9.02 -26.40 -6.96
N ASN A 102 -8.17 -25.73 -7.75
CA ASN A 102 -6.72 -25.86 -7.74
C ASN A 102 -6.00 -24.56 -7.33
N ILE A 103 -6.73 -23.60 -6.74
CA ILE A 103 -6.16 -22.30 -6.35
C ILE A 103 -5.08 -22.43 -5.27
N ASP A 104 -5.26 -23.36 -4.33
CA ASP A 104 -4.30 -23.63 -3.27
C ASP A 104 -2.98 -24.19 -3.84
N ASP A 105 -3.05 -25.10 -4.82
CA ASP A 105 -1.87 -25.69 -5.46
C ASP A 105 -1.04 -24.64 -6.23
N LEU A 106 -1.64 -23.52 -6.64
CA LEU A 106 -0.93 -22.43 -7.30
C LEU A 106 0.04 -21.70 -6.36
N THR A 107 -0.31 -21.55 -5.08
CA THR A 107 0.49 -20.80 -4.09
C THR A 107 1.85 -21.44 -3.82
N VAL A 108 1.95 -22.77 -4.00
CA VAL A 108 3.19 -23.55 -3.86
C VAL A 108 4.33 -22.98 -4.73
N TYR A 109 3.99 -22.43 -5.90
CA TYR A 109 4.96 -21.87 -6.85
C TYR A 109 5.52 -20.50 -6.45
N LEU A 110 5.10 -19.92 -5.32
CA LEU A 110 5.79 -18.79 -4.69
C LEU A 110 7.11 -19.22 -4.03
N HIS A 111 7.25 -20.50 -3.69
CA HIS A 111 8.43 -21.06 -3.02
C HIS A 111 9.16 -22.10 -3.88
N GLU A 112 8.45 -22.81 -4.75
CA GLU A 112 9.05 -23.79 -5.65
C GLU A 112 9.80 -23.15 -6.83
N ARG A 113 10.78 -23.89 -7.35
CA ARG A 113 11.59 -23.45 -8.49
C ARG A 113 11.01 -23.98 -9.80
N ILE A 114 10.49 -23.09 -10.63
CA ILE A 114 10.22 -23.39 -12.04
C ILE A 114 11.50 -23.13 -12.83
N ALA A 115 11.97 -24.13 -13.58
CA ALA A 115 13.14 -23.98 -14.43
C ALA A 115 12.85 -23.03 -15.59
N LYS A 116 13.79 -22.12 -15.89
CA LYS A 116 13.68 -21.19 -17.01
C LYS A 116 13.70 -21.96 -18.35
N PRO A 117 12.64 -21.87 -19.17
CA PRO A 117 12.62 -22.52 -20.47
C PRO A 117 13.60 -21.87 -21.46
N HIS A 118 14.15 -22.67 -22.37
CA HIS A 118 15.11 -22.21 -23.39
C HIS A 118 14.57 -21.06 -24.26
N PHE A 119 13.26 -21.04 -24.53
CA PHE A 119 12.64 -19.99 -25.35
C PHE A 119 12.59 -18.62 -24.67
N MET A 120 12.87 -18.55 -23.35
CA MET A 120 12.97 -17.31 -22.58
C MET A 120 14.42 -16.88 -22.31
N ASN A 121 15.41 -17.53 -22.93
CA ASN A 121 16.80 -17.08 -22.85
C ASN A 121 16.93 -15.62 -23.34
N GLY A 122 17.67 -14.79 -22.62
CA GLY A 122 17.76 -13.35 -22.92
C GLY A 122 16.75 -12.47 -22.16
N ARG A 123 15.78 -13.04 -21.43
CA ARG A 123 14.80 -12.32 -20.60
C ARG A 123 14.92 -12.72 -19.14
N TYR A 124 14.89 -11.80 -18.18
CA TYR A 124 15.05 -12.13 -16.75
C TYR A 124 16.39 -12.85 -16.45
N ASP A 125 17.49 -12.33 -16.99
CA ASP A 125 18.84 -12.89 -16.81
C ASP A 125 19.57 -12.29 -15.60
N GLY A 126 19.05 -11.19 -15.03
CA GLY A 126 19.57 -10.61 -13.81
C GLY A 126 19.37 -11.54 -12.61
N LEU A 127 20.21 -11.34 -11.59
CA LEU A 127 20.18 -12.15 -10.38
C LEU A 127 18.81 -12.05 -9.71
N GLY A 128 18.09 -13.16 -9.64
CA GLY A 128 16.77 -13.22 -9.01
C GLY A 128 15.59 -12.77 -9.89
N GLU A 129 15.84 -12.16 -11.05
CA GLU A 129 14.77 -11.66 -11.93
C GLU A 129 13.80 -12.76 -12.37
N TRP A 130 14.32 -13.95 -12.67
CA TRP A 130 13.48 -15.09 -13.06
C TRP A 130 12.52 -15.52 -11.95
N ARG A 131 13.00 -15.54 -10.70
CA ARG A 131 12.18 -15.88 -9.54
C ARG A 131 11.11 -14.82 -9.32
N MET A 132 11.47 -13.55 -9.40
CA MET A 132 10.52 -12.45 -9.26
C MET A 132 9.46 -12.46 -10.36
N ALA A 133 9.82 -12.83 -11.60
CA ALA A 133 8.87 -12.97 -12.69
C ALA A 133 7.83 -14.06 -12.42
N ILE A 134 8.26 -15.21 -11.88
CA ILE A 134 7.36 -16.29 -11.45
C ILE A 134 6.45 -15.82 -10.33
N GLU A 135 7.00 -15.24 -9.26
CA GLU A 135 6.23 -14.73 -8.12
C GLU A 135 5.17 -13.72 -8.57
N ASN A 136 5.55 -12.76 -9.42
CA ASN A 136 4.61 -11.77 -9.96
C ASN A 136 3.53 -12.42 -10.84
N ALA A 137 3.87 -13.42 -11.66
CA ALA A 137 2.88 -14.14 -12.46
C ALA A 137 1.88 -14.93 -11.59
N VAL A 138 2.37 -15.62 -10.56
CA VAL A 138 1.52 -16.34 -9.59
C VAL A 138 0.56 -15.39 -8.90
N LEU A 139 1.05 -14.27 -8.34
CA LEU A 139 0.22 -13.27 -7.69
C LEU A 139 -0.81 -12.63 -8.65
N THR A 140 -0.45 -12.46 -9.91
CA THR A 140 -1.35 -11.91 -10.94
C THR A 140 -2.47 -12.90 -11.29
N ILE A 141 -2.17 -14.20 -11.37
CA ILE A 141 -3.20 -15.23 -11.56
C ILE A 141 -4.13 -15.30 -10.34
N LEU A 142 -3.58 -15.25 -9.11
CA LEU A 142 -4.38 -15.20 -7.88
C LEU A 142 -5.33 -13.99 -7.88
N TYR A 143 -4.84 -12.81 -8.26
CA TYR A 143 -5.69 -11.63 -8.42
C TYR A 143 -6.80 -11.83 -9.47
N ALA A 144 -6.52 -12.53 -10.57
CA ALA A 144 -7.49 -12.79 -11.63
C ALA A 144 -8.65 -13.71 -11.21
N PHE A 145 -8.50 -14.48 -10.11
CA PHE A 145 -9.58 -15.23 -9.47
C PHE A 145 -10.58 -14.35 -8.70
N LYS A 146 -10.32 -13.04 -8.56
CA LYS A 146 -11.22 -12.07 -7.91
C LYS A 146 -11.60 -12.51 -6.48
N GLN A 147 -12.89 -12.61 -6.17
CA GLN A 147 -13.39 -13.00 -4.84
C GLN A 147 -12.81 -14.34 -4.37
N TYR A 148 -12.57 -15.28 -5.29
CA TYR A 148 -12.04 -16.60 -4.97
C TYR A 148 -10.55 -16.57 -4.63
N GLY A 149 -9.80 -15.55 -5.11
CA GLY A 149 -8.39 -15.36 -4.79
C GLY A 149 -8.13 -14.60 -3.50
N VAL A 150 -9.17 -14.01 -2.88
CA VAL A 150 -9.01 -13.15 -1.69
C VAL A 150 -8.40 -13.92 -0.53
N ASP A 151 -8.85 -15.14 -0.25
CA ASP A 151 -8.34 -15.93 0.88
C ASP A 151 -6.87 -16.31 0.71
N GLU A 152 -6.47 -16.75 -0.48
CA GLU A 152 -5.07 -17.08 -0.76
C GLU A 152 -4.16 -15.86 -0.69
N LEU A 153 -4.60 -14.71 -1.23
CA LEU A 153 -3.85 -13.46 -1.13
C LEU A 153 -3.73 -12.98 0.32
N LEU A 154 -4.75 -13.18 1.16
CA LEU A 154 -4.70 -12.84 2.59
C LEU A 154 -3.72 -13.72 3.37
N LYS A 155 -3.66 -15.03 3.07
CA LYS A 155 -2.65 -15.94 3.66
C LYS A 155 -1.24 -15.45 3.37
N ILE A 156 -0.95 -15.10 2.11
CA ILE A 156 0.38 -14.60 1.70
C ILE A 156 0.67 -13.22 2.31
N ALA A 157 -0.35 -12.35 2.43
CA ALA A 157 -0.22 -11.07 3.13
C ALA A 157 0.21 -11.23 4.59
N ASN A 158 -0.20 -12.32 5.26
CA ASN A 158 0.19 -12.58 6.65
C ASN A 158 1.64 -13.06 6.83
N GLU A 159 2.35 -13.46 5.76
CA GLU A 159 3.73 -13.99 5.86
C GLU A 159 4.81 -12.94 6.20
N CYS A 160 4.46 -11.64 6.25
CA CYS A 160 5.37 -10.52 6.54
C CYS A 160 6.66 -10.48 5.68
N ASN A 161 6.58 -10.91 4.42
CA ASN A 161 7.69 -10.89 3.49
C ASN A 161 7.46 -9.90 2.34
N ASN A 162 8.37 -9.87 1.37
CA ASN A 162 8.25 -9.00 0.19
C ASN A 162 6.98 -9.20 -0.63
N ASN A 163 6.44 -10.43 -0.68
CA ASN A 163 5.20 -10.71 -1.39
C ASN A 163 3.99 -10.22 -0.60
N SER A 164 4.09 -10.07 0.72
CA SER A 164 2.99 -9.58 1.56
C SER A 164 2.53 -8.18 1.14
N ILE A 165 3.46 -7.23 0.93
CA ILE A 165 3.13 -5.87 0.46
C ILE A 165 2.52 -5.87 -0.94
N LYS A 166 2.99 -6.75 -1.84
CA LYS A 166 2.38 -6.93 -3.16
C LYS A 166 0.94 -7.44 -3.05
N CYS A 167 0.71 -8.43 -2.18
CA CYS A 167 -0.62 -8.98 -1.93
C CYS A 167 -1.57 -7.94 -1.33
N VAL A 168 -1.11 -7.16 -0.34
CA VAL A 168 -1.90 -6.04 0.23
C VAL A 168 -2.32 -5.05 -0.85
N ASN A 169 -1.41 -4.67 -1.77
CA ASN A 169 -1.76 -3.78 -2.89
C ASN A 169 -2.84 -4.40 -3.79
N LEU A 170 -2.69 -5.69 -4.16
CA LEU A 170 -3.68 -6.40 -4.98
C LEU A 170 -5.05 -6.51 -4.28
N LEU A 171 -5.05 -6.81 -2.98
CA LEU A 171 -6.25 -6.86 -2.15
C LEU A 171 -6.94 -5.49 -2.07
N CYS A 172 -6.19 -4.41 -1.84
CA CYS A 172 -6.76 -3.05 -1.85
C CYS A 172 -7.38 -2.69 -3.21
N LYS A 173 -6.79 -3.15 -4.32
CA LYS A 173 -7.41 -3.00 -5.66
C LYS A 173 -8.70 -3.80 -5.81
N LEU A 174 -8.79 -5.01 -5.27
CA LEU A 174 -10.04 -5.77 -5.27
C LEU A 174 -11.10 -5.05 -4.44
N ALA A 175 -10.72 -4.56 -3.26
CA ALA A 175 -11.60 -3.80 -2.37
C ALA A 175 -12.09 -2.48 -3.01
N GLU A 176 -11.23 -1.76 -3.74
CA GLU A 176 -11.59 -0.57 -4.52
C GLU A 176 -12.63 -0.88 -5.62
N ASN A 177 -12.55 -2.08 -6.21
CA ASN A 177 -13.51 -2.58 -7.19
C ASN A 177 -14.75 -3.24 -6.54
N ASN A 178 -14.99 -3.03 -5.25
CA ASN A 178 -16.13 -3.57 -4.47
C ASN A 178 -16.17 -5.11 -4.37
N ILE A 179 -15.00 -5.77 -4.41
CA ILE A 179 -14.89 -7.23 -4.21
C ILE A 179 -14.43 -7.49 -2.78
N GLU A 180 -15.25 -8.18 -1.99
CA GLU A 180 -14.93 -8.60 -0.61
C GLU A 180 -14.39 -7.46 0.28
N THR A 181 -14.82 -6.21 0.03
CA THR A 181 -14.21 -5.00 0.61
C THR A 181 -14.09 -5.06 2.13
N GLU A 182 -15.16 -5.40 2.86
CA GLU A 182 -15.12 -5.45 4.32
C GLU A 182 -14.18 -6.53 4.85
N LYS A 183 -14.23 -7.73 4.27
CA LYS A 183 -13.33 -8.84 4.63
C LYS A 183 -11.87 -8.44 4.42
N ILE A 184 -11.56 -7.88 3.26
CA ILE A 184 -10.20 -7.43 2.93
C ILE A 184 -9.73 -6.36 3.90
N VAL A 185 -10.55 -5.33 4.16
CA VAL A 185 -10.19 -4.23 5.06
C VAL A 185 -9.94 -4.74 6.48
N ASP A 186 -10.85 -5.56 7.02
CA ASP A 186 -10.72 -6.10 8.37
C ASP A 186 -9.49 -6.98 8.52
N SER A 187 -9.23 -7.88 7.56
CA SER A 187 -8.07 -8.76 7.60
C SER A 187 -6.75 -8.00 7.44
N ILE A 188 -6.68 -7.00 6.54
CA ILE A 188 -5.46 -6.17 6.41
C ILE A 188 -5.19 -5.42 7.72
N ILE A 189 -6.20 -4.77 8.31
CA ILE A 189 -6.04 -4.04 9.58
C ILE A 189 -5.56 -4.97 10.69
N TYR A 190 -6.09 -6.20 10.75
CA TYR A 190 -5.66 -7.22 11.70
C TYR A 190 -4.18 -7.62 11.51
N ILE A 191 -3.78 -7.99 10.29
CA ILE A 191 -2.43 -8.46 9.96
C ILE A 191 -1.38 -7.34 10.17
N MET A 192 -1.75 -6.09 9.91
CA MET A 192 -0.85 -4.94 9.98
C MET A 192 -0.25 -4.72 11.39
N LYS A 193 -0.86 -5.29 12.44
CA LYS A 193 -0.31 -5.27 13.81
C LYS A 193 1.06 -5.94 13.91
N ASN A 194 1.32 -6.94 13.07
CA ASN A 194 2.56 -7.70 13.07
C ASN A 194 3.62 -7.12 12.12
N TYR A 195 3.29 -6.04 11.40
CA TYR A 195 4.18 -5.46 10.40
C TYR A 195 5.25 -4.55 11.02
N LYS A 196 6.44 -4.57 10.42
CA LYS A 196 7.45 -3.53 10.64
C LYS A 196 6.92 -2.17 10.15
N GLU A 197 7.40 -1.09 10.76
CA GLU A 197 6.91 0.27 10.48
C GLU A 197 6.94 0.65 8.98
N GLU A 198 7.96 0.23 8.23
CA GLU A 198 8.02 0.45 6.77
C GLU A 198 6.84 -0.18 6.03
N PHE A 199 6.45 -1.39 6.43
CA PHE A 199 5.34 -2.12 5.83
C PHE A 199 3.99 -1.52 6.22
N VAL A 200 3.88 -1.00 7.45
CA VAL A 200 2.71 -0.25 7.91
C VAL A 200 2.49 0.97 7.03
N VAL A 201 3.52 1.81 6.83
CA VAL A 201 3.40 3.03 6.00
C VAL A 201 2.92 2.70 4.58
N LYS A 202 3.51 1.68 3.94
CA LYS A 202 3.10 1.22 2.60
C LYS A 202 1.65 0.72 2.59
N THR A 203 1.25 -0.03 3.61
CA THR A 203 -0.11 -0.57 3.73
C THR A 203 -1.14 0.54 3.90
N LEU A 204 -0.87 1.54 4.74
CA LEU A 204 -1.75 2.71 4.90
C LEU A 204 -1.95 3.48 3.59
N ASN A 205 -0.89 3.59 2.77
CA ASN A 205 -0.98 4.19 1.44
C ASN A 205 -1.92 3.39 0.52
N PHE A 206 -1.78 2.05 0.48
CA PHE A 206 -2.68 1.20 -0.32
C PHE A 206 -4.12 1.23 0.17
N LEU A 207 -4.36 1.18 1.48
CA LEU A 207 -5.71 1.28 2.05
C LEU A 207 -6.41 2.60 1.63
N SER A 208 -5.66 3.69 1.47
CA SER A 208 -6.24 4.98 1.04
C SER A 208 -6.86 4.99 -0.36
N GLN A 209 -6.59 3.96 -1.17
CA GLN A 209 -7.18 3.76 -2.49
C GLN A 209 -8.67 3.38 -2.38
N VAL A 210 -9.07 2.67 -1.32
CA VAL A 210 -10.45 2.21 -1.08
C VAL A 210 -11.29 3.36 -0.53
N LYS A 211 -11.89 4.15 -1.44
CA LYS A 211 -12.58 5.41 -1.11
C LYS A 211 -13.78 5.24 -0.18
N GLY A 212 -13.94 6.18 0.73
CA GLY A 212 -15.13 6.31 1.58
C GLY A 212 -15.31 5.22 2.64
N ASN A 213 -14.33 4.34 2.87
CA ASN A 213 -14.43 3.32 3.91
C ASN A 213 -14.16 3.90 5.31
N ASP A 214 -15.15 3.84 6.19
CA ASP A 214 -15.10 4.42 7.54
C ASP A 214 -14.04 3.77 8.45
N LYS A 215 -13.81 2.46 8.34
CA LYS A 215 -12.79 1.77 9.14
C LYS A 215 -11.39 2.23 8.74
N ILE A 216 -11.13 2.35 7.45
CA ILE A 216 -9.86 2.88 6.92
C ILE A 216 -9.63 4.31 7.41
N ILE A 217 -10.66 5.17 7.34
CA ILE A 217 -10.58 6.54 7.84
C ILE A 217 -10.17 6.56 9.32
N LYS A 218 -10.80 5.73 10.16
CA LYS A 218 -10.47 5.64 11.60
C LYS A 218 -9.04 5.15 11.82
N VAL A 219 -8.60 4.11 11.12
CA VAL A 219 -7.22 3.60 11.23
C VAL A 219 -6.21 4.67 10.83
N LEU A 220 -6.43 5.37 9.72
CA LEU A 220 -5.57 6.46 9.29
C LEU A 220 -5.54 7.62 10.31
N GLN A 221 -6.67 7.93 10.97
CA GLN A 221 -6.69 8.93 12.05
C GLN A 221 -5.84 8.50 13.26
N VAL A 222 -5.93 7.23 13.66
CA VAL A 222 -5.11 6.67 14.76
C VAL A 222 -3.62 6.76 14.42
N TYR A 223 -3.20 6.33 13.21
CA TYR A 223 -1.80 6.41 12.79
C TYR A 223 -1.31 7.84 12.59
N ASN A 224 -2.12 8.74 12.04
CA ASN A 224 -1.76 10.15 11.91
C ASN A 224 -1.44 10.76 13.29
N LYS A 225 -2.32 10.49 14.27
CA LYS A 225 -2.13 10.91 15.66
C LYS A 225 -0.87 10.30 16.28
N LYS A 226 -0.64 8.99 16.10
CA LYS A 226 0.60 8.30 16.52
C LYS A 226 1.85 9.03 15.99
N TYR A 227 1.91 9.25 14.68
CA TYR A 227 3.07 9.87 14.04
C TYR A 227 3.34 11.29 14.50
N ILE A 228 2.29 12.08 14.73
CA ILE A 228 2.42 13.42 15.30
C ILE A 228 3.07 13.37 16.69
N TYR A 229 2.67 12.44 17.56
CA TYR A 229 3.26 12.32 18.91
C TYR A 229 4.67 11.76 18.92
N ASP A 230 4.96 10.84 18.00
CA ASP A 230 6.29 10.24 17.86
C ASP A 230 7.26 11.18 17.16
N LYS A 231 6.80 12.39 16.78
CA LYS A 231 7.56 13.40 16.03
C LYS A 231 8.01 12.90 14.65
N ASN A 232 7.33 11.89 14.11
CA ASN A 232 7.51 11.44 12.74
C ASN A 232 6.65 12.30 11.82
N ILE A 233 7.14 13.50 11.49
CA ILE A 233 6.37 14.46 10.69
C ILE A 233 6.17 13.98 9.24
N GLU A 234 7.11 13.21 8.69
CA GLU A 234 6.97 12.61 7.35
C GLU A 234 5.84 11.59 7.31
N GLY A 235 5.82 10.63 8.26
CA GLY A 235 4.70 9.68 8.37
C GLY A 235 3.35 10.37 8.65
N ALA A 236 3.35 11.45 9.45
CA ALA A 236 2.14 12.24 9.69
C ALA A 236 1.67 12.97 8.43
N TYR A 237 2.60 13.51 7.64
CA TYR A 237 2.32 14.13 6.35
C TYR A 237 1.71 13.11 5.37
N ASP A 238 2.35 11.95 5.18
CA ASP A 238 1.87 10.90 4.27
C ASP A 238 0.48 10.40 4.69
N THR A 239 0.28 10.16 5.99
CA THR A 239 -1.03 9.75 6.50
C THR A 239 -2.09 10.85 6.35
N THR A 240 -1.70 12.12 6.39
CA THR A 240 -2.60 13.25 6.08
C THR A 240 -3.05 13.20 4.62
N LEU A 241 -2.14 12.92 3.68
CA LEU A 241 -2.49 12.73 2.27
C LEU A 241 -3.42 11.53 2.08
N ASN A 242 -3.14 10.42 2.76
CA ASN A 242 -3.98 9.23 2.73
C ASN A 242 -5.40 9.52 3.23
N LEU A 243 -5.55 10.31 4.30
CA LEU A 243 -6.85 10.75 4.80
C LEU A 243 -7.62 11.60 3.78
N ILE A 244 -6.94 12.53 3.12
CA ILE A 244 -7.55 13.36 2.07
C ILE A 244 -7.94 12.48 0.88
N ASN A 245 -7.08 11.54 0.51
CA ASN A 245 -7.29 10.63 -0.59
C ASN A 245 -8.51 9.73 -0.36
N VAL A 246 -8.64 9.11 0.82
CA VAL A 246 -9.75 8.20 1.12
C VAL A 246 -11.08 8.93 1.27
N THR A 247 -11.09 10.15 1.82
CA THR A 247 -12.31 10.95 2.02
C THR A 247 -12.71 11.76 0.78
N GLY A 248 -11.79 11.98 -0.16
CA GLY A 248 -12.00 12.83 -1.34
C GLY A 248 -12.12 14.33 -1.02
N THR A 249 -11.83 14.73 0.22
CA THR A 249 -11.92 16.11 0.69
C THR A 249 -10.88 16.35 1.79
N PHE A 250 -10.72 17.61 2.22
CA PHE A 250 -9.80 17.96 3.29
C PHE A 250 -10.50 18.75 4.39
N THR A 251 -9.97 18.66 5.61
CA THR A 251 -10.41 19.45 6.75
C THR A 251 -9.54 20.69 6.94
N LYS A 252 -10.04 21.63 7.74
CA LYS A 252 -9.28 22.83 8.11
C LYS A 252 -8.02 22.46 8.90
N GLU A 253 -8.13 21.50 9.81
CA GLU A 253 -7.05 21.00 10.65
C GLU A 253 -5.89 20.43 9.79
N GLN A 254 -6.23 19.68 8.74
CA GLN A 254 -5.24 19.14 7.78
C GLN A 254 -4.55 20.26 6.99
N LEU A 255 -5.31 21.26 6.49
CA LEU A 255 -4.71 22.42 5.84
C LEU A 255 -3.77 23.19 6.77
N VAL A 256 -4.18 23.40 8.02
CA VAL A 256 -3.36 24.06 9.04
C VAL A 256 -2.06 23.30 9.28
N PHE A 257 -2.13 21.96 9.37
CA PHE A 257 -0.94 21.12 9.50
C PHE A 257 0.00 21.23 8.30
N LEU A 258 -0.52 21.09 7.08
CA LEU A 258 0.26 21.23 5.84
C LEU A 258 0.93 22.60 5.73
N LYS A 259 0.19 23.67 6.08
CA LYS A 259 0.73 25.04 6.10
C LYS A 259 1.84 25.20 7.13
N ALA A 260 1.68 24.63 8.32
CA ALA A 260 2.69 24.70 9.38
C ALA A 260 4.00 24.00 8.99
N ILE A 261 3.90 22.83 8.34
CA ILE A 261 5.06 22.15 7.74
C ILE A 261 5.70 23.06 6.69
N ALA A 262 4.89 23.56 5.75
CA ALA A 262 5.37 24.35 4.62
C ALA A 262 6.07 25.65 5.05
N LEU A 263 5.58 26.35 6.06
CA LEU A 263 6.11 27.66 6.49
C LEU A 263 7.12 27.57 7.64
N SER A 264 7.30 26.38 8.23
CA SER A 264 8.29 26.12 9.29
C SER A 264 8.02 26.92 10.56
N ASP A 265 6.79 26.82 11.07
CA ASP A 265 6.53 27.17 12.46
C ASP A 265 7.25 26.16 13.34
N ASN A 266 8.32 26.56 14.04
CA ASN A 266 9.12 25.66 14.90
C ASN A 266 8.25 24.78 15.81
N LYS A 267 7.08 25.28 16.22
CA LYS A 267 6.07 24.52 16.97
C LYS A 267 4.67 24.91 16.53
N ILE A 268 3.75 23.95 16.55
CA ILE A 268 2.31 24.15 16.39
C ILE A 268 1.56 23.58 17.58
N LYS A 269 0.48 24.23 18.03
CA LYS A 269 -0.38 23.68 19.09
C LYS A 269 -1.15 22.47 18.56
N SER A 270 -1.13 21.37 19.31
CA SER A 270 -1.84 20.14 18.93
C SER A 270 -3.32 20.38 18.66
N THR A 271 -3.97 21.25 19.45
CA THR A 271 -5.40 21.61 19.31
C THR A 271 -5.78 22.19 17.95
N LEU A 272 -4.82 22.69 17.17
CA LEU A 272 -5.06 23.27 15.85
C LEU A 272 -5.09 22.22 14.73
N ILE A 273 -4.54 21.04 14.99
CA ILE A 273 -4.35 19.97 14.00
C ILE A 273 -4.96 18.63 14.43
N LEU A 274 -5.22 18.45 15.73
CA LEU A 274 -5.87 17.30 16.33
C LEU A 274 -6.99 17.78 17.27
N ARG A 275 -8.19 17.24 17.11
CA ARG A 275 -9.34 17.62 17.95
C ARG A 275 -9.16 17.08 19.37
N ASN A 276 -9.47 17.92 20.37
CA ASN A 276 -9.43 17.58 21.79
C ASN A 276 -8.06 17.12 22.31
N GLU A 277 -6.97 17.52 21.65
CA GLU A 277 -5.62 17.16 22.04
C GLU A 277 -4.80 18.38 22.45
N ASP A 278 -4.20 18.33 23.64
CA ASP A 278 -3.39 19.41 24.18
C ASP A 278 -1.89 19.21 23.92
N GLY A 279 -1.14 20.31 24.00
CA GLY A 279 0.32 20.32 23.86
C GLY A 279 0.81 21.03 22.61
N ASN A 280 2.09 20.80 22.30
CA ASN A 280 2.76 21.38 21.14
C ASN A 280 3.48 20.29 20.36
N VAL A 281 3.35 20.34 19.05
CA VAL A 281 4.07 19.52 18.09
C VAL A 281 5.28 20.30 17.60
N ASP A 282 6.43 19.64 17.64
CA ASP A 282 7.72 20.21 17.24
C ASP A 282 7.97 19.94 15.76
N LEU A 283 8.16 20.99 14.97
CA LEU A 283 8.42 20.93 13.53
C LEU A 283 9.85 21.34 13.17
N SER A 284 10.73 21.54 14.17
CA SER A 284 12.10 22.00 13.94
C SER A 284 12.95 21.03 13.09
N GLY A 285 12.63 19.74 13.12
CA GLY A 285 13.32 18.67 12.37
C GLY A 285 12.83 18.44 10.93
N VAL A 286 11.86 19.22 10.44
CA VAL A 286 11.29 19.02 9.10
C VAL A 286 12.29 19.43 8.01
N THR A 287 12.57 18.51 7.09
CA THR A 287 13.50 18.71 5.95
C THR A 287 12.97 19.72 4.94
N GLU A 288 13.85 20.39 4.18
CA GLU A 288 13.44 21.31 3.11
C GLU A 288 12.64 20.63 2.00
N GLU A 289 12.95 19.36 1.71
CA GLU A 289 12.18 18.57 0.75
C GLU A 289 10.72 18.39 1.22
N LEU A 290 10.51 18.04 2.48
CA LEU A 290 9.18 17.88 3.04
C LEU A 290 8.43 19.22 3.11
N ARG A 291 9.13 20.33 3.40
CA ARG A 291 8.55 21.69 3.36
C ARG A 291 8.05 22.04 1.96
N LEU A 292 8.83 21.71 0.94
CA LEU A 292 8.46 21.94 -0.46
C LEU A 292 7.25 21.08 -0.85
N LYS A 293 7.29 19.77 -0.55
CA LYS A 293 6.16 18.86 -0.79
C LYS A 293 4.88 19.39 -0.14
N ALA A 294 4.95 19.79 1.14
CA ALA A 294 3.80 20.34 1.85
C ALA A 294 3.30 21.67 1.26
N ALA A 295 4.19 22.55 0.79
CA ALA A 295 3.79 23.80 0.14
C ALA A 295 3.05 23.55 -1.18
N LEU A 296 3.53 22.62 -2.00
CA LEU A 296 2.90 22.25 -3.27
C LEU A 296 1.56 21.55 -3.05
N THR A 297 1.49 20.62 -2.09
CA THR A 297 0.24 19.98 -1.70
C THR A 297 -0.75 20.99 -1.14
N PHE A 298 -0.33 21.90 -0.26
CA PHE A 298 -1.23 22.94 0.23
C PHE A 298 -1.77 23.78 -0.94
N TYR A 299 -0.90 24.18 -1.87
CA TYR A 299 -1.30 24.98 -3.03
C TYR A 299 -2.33 24.26 -3.91
N SER A 300 -2.15 22.96 -4.17
CA SER A 300 -3.08 22.19 -4.98
C SER A 300 -4.47 22.06 -4.33
N LEU A 301 -4.53 22.05 -2.99
CA LEU A 301 -5.77 21.98 -2.22
C LEU A 301 -6.42 23.36 -1.99
N HIS A 302 -5.62 24.41 -1.77
CA HIS A 302 -6.07 25.75 -1.43
C HIS A 302 -5.11 26.84 -1.97
N ASN A 303 -5.22 27.14 -3.27
CA ASN A 303 -4.34 28.06 -4.00
C ASN A 303 -4.50 29.56 -3.68
N LYS A 304 -5.35 29.94 -2.72
CA LYS A 304 -5.64 31.35 -2.38
C LYS A 304 -4.82 31.86 -1.20
N ASP A 305 -3.96 31.04 -0.59
CA ASP A 305 -3.19 31.46 0.58
C ASP A 305 -1.96 32.29 0.18
N GLU A 306 -1.95 33.57 0.58
CA GLU A 306 -0.89 34.52 0.20
C GLU A 306 0.50 34.10 0.66
N GLN A 307 0.64 33.48 1.85
CA GLN A 307 1.95 33.12 2.40
C GLN A 307 2.56 31.93 1.65
N ILE A 308 1.75 30.91 1.37
CA ILE A 308 2.17 29.77 0.56
C ILE A 308 2.51 30.21 -0.86
N ASN A 309 1.65 31.04 -1.46
CA ASN A 309 1.89 31.56 -2.81
C ASN A 309 3.18 32.38 -2.88
N ALA A 310 3.43 33.26 -1.92
CA ALA A 310 4.66 34.04 -1.84
C ALA A 310 5.91 33.14 -1.70
N LYS A 311 5.84 32.08 -0.87
CA LYS A 311 6.94 31.12 -0.74
C LYS A 311 7.23 30.39 -2.06
N LEU A 312 6.20 29.91 -2.74
CA LEU A 312 6.36 29.20 -4.02
C LEU A 312 6.86 30.14 -5.14
N MET A 313 6.38 31.39 -5.21
CA MET A 313 6.90 32.40 -6.13
C MET A 313 8.38 32.71 -5.84
N TYR A 314 8.77 32.85 -4.57
CA TYR A 314 10.16 33.05 -4.21
C TYR A 314 11.05 31.89 -4.69
N LEU A 315 10.61 30.65 -4.52
CA LEU A 315 11.34 29.47 -5.01
C LEU A 315 11.40 29.40 -6.53
N ARG A 316 10.33 29.77 -7.23
CA ARG A 316 10.30 29.87 -8.70
C ARG A 316 11.36 30.85 -9.22
N ASP A 317 11.52 31.98 -8.55
CA ASP A 317 12.41 33.04 -9.02
C ASP A 317 13.87 32.81 -8.58
N ASN A 318 14.10 32.14 -7.45
CA ASN A 318 15.41 32.08 -6.79
C ASN A 318 16.00 30.67 -6.62
N SER A 319 15.25 29.59 -6.88
CA SER A 319 15.78 28.23 -6.73
C SER A 319 16.91 27.95 -7.72
N LEU A 320 17.96 27.28 -7.26
CA LEU A 320 19.04 26.78 -8.11
C LEU A 320 18.62 25.56 -8.93
N ASP A 321 17.55 24.87 -8.50
CA ASP A 321 16.97 23.75 -9.22
C ASP A 321 16.15 24.26 -10.41
N LEU A 322 16.66 23.99 -11.62
CA LEU A 322 16.05 24.43 -12.87
C LEU A 322 14.74 23.68 -13.17
N ASP A 323 14.62 22.42 -12.77
CA ASP A 323 13.43 21.61 -13.00
C ASP A 323 12.31 22.02 -12.05
N LEU A 324 12.64 22.31 -10.79
CA LEU A 324 11.70 22.90 -9.85
C LEU A 324 11.15 24.25 -10.36
N ARG A 325 12.02 25.12 -10.89
CA ARG A 325 11.57 26.42 -11.44
C ARG A 325 10.66 26.26 -12.65
N LYS A 326 10.97 25.33 -13.57
CA LYS A 326 10.09 25.02 -14.71
C LYS A 326 8.73 24.54 -14.23
N TYR A 327 8.71 23.57 -13.31
CA TYR A 327 7.48 23.04 -12.74
C TYR A 327 6.65 24.15 -12.07
N LEU A 328 7.27 25.00 -11.25
CA LEU A 328 6.60 26.12 -10.59
C LEU A 328 6.07 27.17 -11.57
N ASN A 329 6.77 27.45 -12.67
CA ASN A 329 6.29 28.34 -13.74
C ASN A 329 5.01 27.79 -14.41
N ASP A 330 4.90 26.47 -14.55
CA ASP A 330 3.74 25.86 -15.20
C ASP A 330 2.49 25.91 -14.31
N ILE A 331 2.65 25.76 -12.99
CA ILE A 331 1.54 25.70 -12.03
C ILE A 331 1.14 27.07 -11.44
N LEU A 332 2.07 28.02 -11.30
CA LEU A 332 1.82 29.37 -10.78
C LEU A 332 1.53 30.35 -11.92
N LYS A 333 0.33 30.29 -12.51
CA LYS A 333 -0.11 31.23 -13.55
C LYS A 333 -0.89 32.41 -13.00
#